data_AF-A0A948YHM9-F1
#
_entry.id   AF-A0A948YHM9-F1
#
_cell.length_a   1.000
_cell.length_b   1.000
_cell.length_c   1.000
_cell.angle_alpha   90.00
_cell.angle_beta   90.00
_cell.angle_gamma   90.00
#
_symmetry.space_group_name_H-M   'P 1'
#
loop_
_entity.id
_entity.type
_entity.pdbx_description
1 polymer ?
#
loop_
_entity_poly.entity_id
_entity_poly.type
_entity_poly.pdbx_seq_one_letter_code
_entity_poly.pdbx_strand_id
1 'polypeptide(L)'
;MDLRREFTKGFIAENPIFRLLLGMCPTLAVTTAAINGVAMGLATTVVLVGSNCTISLLRRFIPPRVRIPAFIVIIASFVTIIDMLMAGFFYELHKVLGLFIPLIVVNCIILGRAEAYASKNPLLRSLIDGLGMGLGFTISLIVLGSIREILGSGTVFGFALLGEGYPPFLVMLLPPGAFILLGLLLGLMNKLIASGRRPQAASFKTEAGSL
;
A
#
# COMPACT_ATOMS: atom_id res chain seq x y z
N MET A 1 2.69 1.83 26.50
CA MET A 1 2.25 3.13 25.94
C MET A 1 2.98 3.29 24.62
N ASP A 2 2.41 3.14 23.42
CA ASP A 2 1.02 3.22 22.97
C ASP A 2 0.80 2.34 21.73
N LEU A 3 0.27 1.13 21.93
CA LEU A 3 -0.11 0.20 20.86
C LEU A 3 -1.16 0.81 19.91
N ARG A 4 -2.04 1.65 20.47
CA ARG A 4 -3.01 2.45 19.71
C ARG A 4 -2.36 3.55 18.88
N ARG A 5 -1.26 4.18 19.32
CA ARG A 5 -0.57 5.21 18.50
C ARG A 5 0.08 4.59 17.28
N GLU A 6 0.67 3.41 17.42
CA GLU A 6 1.29 2.66 16.32
C GLU A 6 0.25 2.30 15.24
N PHE A 7 -0.93 1.82 15.65
CA PHE A 7 -2.05 1.55 14.74
C PHE A 7 -2.62 2.83 14.08
N THR A 8 -2.76 3.91 14.84
CA THR A 8 -3.34 5.18 14.35
C THR A 8 -2.35 5.95 13.46
N LYS A 9 -1.04 5.68 13.56
CA LYS A 9 -0.01 6.28 12.70
C LYS A 9 -0.22 5.92 11.23
N GLY A 10 -0.46 4.64 10.90
CA GLY A 10 -0.69 4.21 9.53
C GLY A 10 -1.93 4.84 8.87
N PHE A 11 -2.93 5.22 9.68
CA PHE A 11 -4.18 5.83 9.20
C PHE A 11 -4.09 7.35 8.99
N ILE A 12 -3.37 8.10 9.86
CA ILE A 12 -3.43 9.59 9.89
C ILE A 12 -2.05 10.27 9.82
N ALA A 13 -0.97 9.66 10.32
CA ALA A 13 0.33 10.34 10.47
C ALA A 13 1.44 9.85 9.52
N GLU A 14 1.37 8.63 9.00
CA GLU A 14 2.37 8.00 8.12
C GLU A 14 1.67 7.27 6.97
N ASN A 15 0.72 7.93 6.29
CA ASN A 15 0.06 7.31 5.16
C ASN A 15 1.12 6.94 4.09
N PRO A 16 1.25 5.65 3.72
CA PRO A 16 2.35 5.16 2.89
C PRO A 16 2.40 5.81 1.51
N ILE A 17 1.24 6.13 0.94
CA ILE A 17 1.15 6.73 -0.39
C ILE A 17 1.33 8.25 -0.31
N PHE A 18 0.64 8.91 0.62
CA PHE A 18 0.60 10.38 0.63
C PHE A 18 1.75 11.06 1.40
N ARG A 19 2.48 10.33 2.25
CA ARG A 19 3.63 10.88 2.98
C ARG A 19 4.94 10.20 2.66
N LEU A 20 4.95 8.88 2.51
CA LEU A 20 6.18 8.14 2.21
C LEU A 20 6.43 7.94 0.71
N LEU A 21 5.41 8.17 -0.14
CA LEU A 21 5.47 7.93 -1.59
C LEU A 21 5.95 6.49 -1.93
N LEU A 22 5.60 5.52 -1.07
CA LEU A 22 5.92 4.10 -1.26
C LEU A 22 4.72 3.35 -1.84
N GLY A 23 4.98 2.33 -2.65
CA GLY A 23 3.93 1.52 -3.27
C GLY A 23 3.28 2.18 -4.50
N MET A 24 4.00 3.05 -5.18
CA MET A 24 3.51 3.78 -6.36
C MET A 24 3.20 2.86 -7.55
N CYS A 25 4.02 1.84 -7.78
CA CYS A 25 3.85 0.90 -8.91
C CYS A 25 2.48 0.22 -8.91
N PRO A 26 2.03 -0.43 -7.81
CA PRO A 26 0.69 -0.99 -7.76
C PRO A 26 -0.38 0.11 -7.73
N THR A 27 -0.13 1.22 -7.02
CA THR A 27 -1.09 2.32 -6.91
C THR A 27 -1.50 2.87 -8.27
N LEU A 28 -0.56 3.09 -9.18
CA LEU A 28 -0.86 3.67 -10.49
C LEU A 28 -1.52 2.65 -11.43
N ALA A 29 -1.16 1.36 -11.28
CA ALA A 29 -1.61 0.29 -12.15
C ALA A 29 -3.03 -0.19 -11.86
N VAL A 30 -3.41 -0.38 -10.58
CA VAL A 30 -4.69 -1.03 -10.22
C VAL A 30 -5.80 -0.08 -9.79
N THR A 31 -5.53 1.21 -9.65
CA THR A 31 -6.55 2.23 -9.28
C THR A 31 -7.41 2.67 -10.46
N THR A 32 -7.46 1.91 -11.56
CA THR A 32 -8.44 2.12 -12.63
C THR A 32 -9.85 1.72 -12.22
N ALA A 33 -9.97 0.78 -11.27
CA ALA A 33 -11.22 0.39 -10.64
C ALA A 33 -11.02 0.24 -9.13
N ALA A 34 -11.99 0.73 -8.34
CA ALA A 34 -11.96 0.67 -6.89
C ALA A 34 -11.91 -0.78 -6.38
N ILE A 35 -12.61 -1.71 -7.04
CA ILE A 35 -12.63 -3.13 -6.66
C ILE A 35 -11.25 -3.78 -6.75
N ASN A 36 -10.47 -3.43 -7.78
CA ASN A 36 -9.11 -3.91 -7.96
C ASN A 36 -8.16 -3.31 -6.91
N GLY A 37 -8.36 -2.02 -6.60
CA GLY A 37 -7.64 -1.32 -5.53
C GLY A 37 -7.87 -1.95 -4.15
N VAL A 38 -9.13 -2.30 -3.81
CA VAL A 38 -9.48 -3.01 -2.57
C VAL A 38 -8.78 -4.37 -2.53
N ALA A 39 -8.91 -5.16 -3.59
CA ALA A 39 -8.36 -6.50 -3.66
C ALA A 39 -6.84 -6.51 -3.47
N MET A 40 -6.14 -5.62 -4.19
CA MET A 40 -4.69 -5.51 -4.09
C MET A 40 -4.24 -4.95 -2.74
N GLY A 41 -4.97 -3.97 -2.18
CA GLY A 41 -4.69 -3.42 -0.85
C GLY A 41 -4.83 -4.48 0.25
N LEU A 42 -5.90 -5.27 0.23
CA LEU A 42 -6.10 -6.35 1.19
C LEU A 42 -5.06 -7.45 1.05
N ALA A 43 -4.76 -7.88 -0.18
CA ALA A 43 -3.72 -8.87 -0.45
C ALA A 43 -2.35 -8.41 0.07
N THR A 44 -1.97 -7.16 -0.24
CA THR A 44 -0.69 -6.58 0.23
C THR A 44 -0.65 -6.41 1.74
N THR A 45 -1.78 -6.12 2.40
CA THR A 45 -1.87 -6.04 3.86
C THR A 45 -1.60 -7.40 4.52
N VAL A 46 -2.21 -8.47 4.01
CA VAL A 46 -1.99 -9.82 4.54
C VAL A 46 -0.53 -10.24 4.35
N VAL A 47 0.04 -10.00 3.16
CA VAL A 47 1.45 -10.29 2.88
C VAL A 47 2.37 -9.49 3.80
N LEU A 48 2.12 -8.18 3.96
CA LEU A 48 2.92 -7.29 4.79
C LEU A 48 2.95 -7.73 6.26
N VAL A 49 1.80 -8.12 6.80
CA VAL A 49 1.68 -8.61 8.18
C VAL A 49 2.42 -9.94 8.34
N GLY A 50 2.21 -10.89 7.42
CA GLY A 50 2.86 -12.20 7.45
C GLY A 50 4.38 -12.11 7.31
N SER A 51 4.86 -11.31 6.36
CA SER A 51 6.29 -11.11 6.14
C SER A 51 6.94 -10.38 7.32
N ASN A 52 6.33 -9.33 7.86
CA ASN A 52 6.89 -8.59 9.00
C ASN A 52 6.96 -9.44 10.27
N CYS A 53 5.97 -10.29 10.51
CA CYS A 53 5.98 -11.24 11.61
C CYS A 53 7.16 -12.22 11.47
N THR A 54 7.27 -12.83 10.29
CA THR A 54 8.31 -13.84 9.98
C THR A 54 9.72 -13.23 10.04
N ILE A 55 9.91 -12.04 9.47
CA ILE A 55 11.20 -11.33 9.48
C ILE A 55 11.60 -10.93 10.90
N SER A 56 10.67 -10.51 11.74
CA SER A 56 10.95 -10.17 13.14
C SER A 56 11.39 -11.39 13.98
N LEU A 57 10.88 -12.58 13.66
CA LEU A 57 11.36 -13.86 14.23
C LEU A 57 12.77 -14.22 13.76
N LEU A 58 13.00 -14.13 12.45
CA LEU A 58 14.24 -14.57 11.80
C LEU A 58 15.38 -13.54 11.87
N ARG A 59 15.13 -12.32 12.36
CA ARG A 59 16.11 -11.22 12.40
C ARG A 59 17.45 -11.56 13.05
N ARG A 60 17.50 -12.51 13.98
CA ARG A 60 18.74 -12.94 14.66
C ARG A 60 19.57 -13.91 13.82
N PHE A 61 18.96 -14.60 12.87
CA PHE A 61 19.62 -15.57 12.00
C PHE A 61 20.11 -14.97 10.68
N ILE A 62 19.55 -13.83 10.26
CA ILE A 62 19.85 -13.22 8.95
C ILE A 62 21.10 -12.32 9.05
N PRO A 63 22.21 -12.65 8.35
CA PRO A 63 23.38 -11.79 8.32
C PRO A 63 23.10 -10.51 7.51
N PRO A 64 23.71 -9.37 7.87
CA PRO A 64 23.45 -8.08 7.22
C PRO A 64 23.77 -8.07 5.72
N ARG A 65 24.74 -8.87 5.26
CA ARG A 65 25.18 -8.92 3.86
C ARG A 65 24.13 -9.49 2.89
N VAL A 66 23.19 -10.30 3.38
CA VAL A 66 22.18 -11.00 2.55
C VAL A 66 20.75 -10.66 2.95
N ARG A 67 20.58 -9.55 3.68
CA ARG A 67 19.30 -9.15 4.27
C ARG A 67 18.21 -8.90 3.22
N ILE A 68 18.49 -8.09 2.20
CA ILE A 68 17.51 -7.72 1.15
C ILE A 68 17.07 -8.96 0.36
N PRO A 69 17.98 -9.83 -0.16
CA PRO A 69 17.57 -11.08 -0.81
C PRO A 69 16.73 -11.99 0.09
N ALA A 70 17.11 -12.14 1.36
CA ALA A 70 16.36 -12.97 2.31
C ALA A 70 14.94 -12.46 2.52
N PHE A 71 14.74 -11.14 2.62
CA PHE A 71 13.41 -10.54 2.76
C PHE A 71 12.55 -10.78 1.52
N ILE A 72 13.12 -10.60 0.32
CA ILE A 72 12.38 -10.82 -0.93
C ILE A 72 11.92 -12.28 -1.04
N VAL A 73 12.75 -13.25 -0.67
CA VAL A 73 12.37 -14.67 -0.68
C VAL A 73 11.22 -14.96 0.30
N ILE A 74 11.28 -14.40 1.52
CA ILE A 74 10.20 -14.54 2.50
C ILE A 74 8.91 -13.93 1.93
N ILE A 75 8.96 -12.70 1.40
CA ILE A 75 7.79 -12.03 0.81
C ILE A 75 7.23 -12.84 -0.37
N ALA A 76 8.09 -13.33 -1.27
CA ALA A 76 7.70 -14.12 -2.43
C ALA A 76 6.95 -15.40 -2.02
N SER A 77 7.39 -16.06 -0.95
CA SER A 77 6.68 -17.24 -0.43
C SER A 77 5.25 -16.92 0.03
N PHE A 78 5.05 -15.81 0.75
CA PHE A 78 3.72 -15.35 1.16
C PHE A 78 2.86 -14.92 -0.03
N VAL A 79 3.44 -14.23 -1.00
CA VAL A 79 2.72 -13.83 -2.22
C VAL A 79 2.28 -15.05 -3.02
N THR A 80 3.10 -16.10 -3.10
CA THR A 80 2.74 -17.37 -3.77
C THR A 80 1.56 -18.05 -3.09
N ILE A 81 1.48 -18.02 -1.75
CA ILE A 81 0.33 -18.55 -1.01
C ILE A 81 -0.93 -17.76 -1.35
N ILE A 82 -0.86 -16.43 -1.42
CA ILE A 82 -1.99 -15.58 -1.81
C ILE A 82 -2.41 -15.82 -3.25
N ASP A 83 -1.45 -16.02 -4.16
CA ASP A 83 -1.72 -16.34 -5.56
C ASP A 83 -2.59 -17.60 -5.70
N MET A 84 -2.18 -18.67 -5.03
CA MET A 84 -2.93 -19.93 -4.97
C MET A 84 -4.30 -19.77 -4.30
N LEU A 85 -4.38 -18.97 -3.24
CA LEU A 85 -5.65 -18.68 -2.55
C LEU A 85 -6.63 -17.92 -3.46
N MET A 86 -6.15 -16.94 -4.22
CA MET A 86 -6.98 -16.18 -5.16
C MET A 86 -7.44 -17.06 -6.33
N ALA A 87 -6.57 -17.92 -6.86
CA ALA A 87 -6.93 -18.88 -7.91
C ALA A 87 -8.05 -19.83 -7.45
N GLY A 88 -8.06 -20.22 -6.17
CA GLY A 88 -9.06 -21.14 -5.60
C GLY A 88 -10.40 -20.49 -5.22
N PHE A 89 -10.39 -19.30 -4.60
CA PHE A 89 -11.61 -18.68 -4.07
C PHE A 89 -12.18 -17.54 -4.93
N PHE A 90 -11.33 -16.84 -5.69
CA PHE A 90 -11.69 -15.59 -6.39
C PHE A 90 -11.18 -15.59 -7.84
N TYR A 91 -11.64 -16.56 -8.64
CA TYR A 91 -11.16 -16.78 -10.01
C TYR A 91 -11.29 -15.55 -10.93
N GLU A 92 -12.41 -14.84 -10.88
CA GLU A 92 -12.60 -13.62 -11.70
C GLU A 92 -11.63 -12.50 -11.32
N LEU A 93 -11.32 -12.36 -10.03
CA LEU A 93 -10.34 -11.39 -9.55
C LEU A 93 -8.92 -11.82 -9.92
N HIS A 94 -8.62 -13.11 -9.86
CA HIS A 94 -7.33 -13.69 -10.23
C HIS A 94 -7.03 -13.51 -11.73
N LYS A 95 -8.01 -13.55 -12.64
CA LYS A 95 -7.78 -13.25 -14.06
C LYS A 95 -7.21 -11.85 -14.29
N VAL A 96 -7.64 -10.87 -13.50
CA VAL A 96 -7.23 -9.47 -13.63
C VAL A 96 -5.97 -9.19 -12.81
N LEU A 97 -5.95 -9.62 -11.54
CA LEU A 97 -4.84 -9.39 -10.61
C LEU A 97 -3.66 -10.35 -10.82
N GLY A 98 -3.85 -11.45 -11.56
CA GLY A 98 -2.85 -12.45 -11.97
C GLY A 98 -1.51 -11.82 -12.36
N LEU A 99 -1.59 -10.85 -13.26
CA LEU A 99 -0.44 -10.13 -13.79
C LEU A 99 0.19 -9.14 -12.79
N PHE A 100 -0.57 -8.72 -11.78
CA PHE A 100 -0.16 -7.75 -10.76
C PHE A 100 0.35 -8.38 -9.46
N ILE A 101 0.19 -9.69 -9.27
CA ILE A 101 0.71 -10.40 -8.09
C ILE A 101 2.24 -10.29 -7.94
N PRO A 102 3.06 -10.40 -9.01
CA PRO A 102 4.50 -10.14 -8.92
C PRO A 102 4.84 -8.72 -8.44
N LEU A 103 3.99 -7.72 -8.71
CA LEU A 103 4.19 -6.35 -8.21
C LEU A 103 4.04 -6.25 -6.69
N ILE A 104 3.38 -7.21 -6.04
CA ILE A 104 3.32 -7.29 -4.58
C ILE A 104 4.70 -7.65 -4.02
N VAL A 105 5.43 -8.60 -4.65
CA VAL A 105 6.76 -9.03 -4.20
C VAL A 105 7.75 -7.87 -4.19
N VAL A 106 7.72 -7.05 -5.25
CA VAL A 106 8.60 -5.89 -5.41
C VAL A 106 8.01 -4.59 -4.86
N ASN A 107 6.94 -4.68 -4.07
CA ASN A 107 6.33 -3.49 -3.51
C ASN A 107 7.24 -2.83 -2.47
N CYS A 108 7.63 -1.58 -2.73
CA CYS A 108 8.52 -0.80 -1.89
C CYS A 108 7.98 -0.58 -0.46
N ILE A 109 6.65 -0.64 -0.24
CA ILE A 109 6.09 -0.56 1.12
C ILE A 109 6.47 -1.79 1.95
N ILE A 110 6.45 -2.98 1.34
CA ILE A 110 6.70 -4.24 2.04
C ILE A 110 8.19 -4.35 2.36
N LEU A 111 9.04 -4.13 1.37
CA LEU A 111 10.48 -4.15 1.59
C LEU A 111 10.93 -3.04 2.56
N GLY A 112 10.42 -1.82 2.38
CA GLY A 112 10.77 -0.67 3.21
C GLY A 112 10.42 -0.88 4.68
N ARG A 113 9.21 -1.38 5.00
CA ARG A 113 8.82 -1.66 6.40
C ARG A 113 9.51 -2.89 6.97
N ALA A 114 9.78 -3.91 6.15
CA ALA A 114 10.55 -5.07 6.57
C ALA A 114 11.96 -4.68 7.04
N GLU A 115 12.62 -3.81 6.28
CA GLU A 115 13.96 -3.33 6.61
C GLU A 115 13.97 -2.34 7.77
N ALA A 116 13.14 -1.30 7.68
CA ALA A 116 13.09 -0.22 8.66
C ALA A 116 12.61 -0.68 10.04
N TYR A 117 11.51 -1.44 10.06
CA TYR A 117 10.77 -1.73 11.29
C TYR A 117 10.91 -3.18 11.71
N ALA A 118 10.59 -4.14 10.85
CA ALA A 118 10.52 -5.55 11.23
C ALA A 118 11.88 -6.14 11.65
N SER A 119 12.97 -5.70 11.01
CA SER A 119 14.33 -6.17 11.34
C SER A 119 14.83 -5.69 12.72
N LYS A 120 14.29 -4.57 13.22
CA LYS A 120 14.74 -3.90 14.46
C LYS A 120 13.78 -4.09 15.63
N ASN A 121 12.49 -4.35 15.37
CA ASN A 121 11.44 -4.41 16.38
C ASN A 121 10.98 -5.84 16.72
N PRO A 122 10.42 -6.07 17.93
CA PRO A 122 9.83 -7.34 18.31
C PRO A 122 8.50 -7.61 17.61
N LEU A 123 8.15 -8.90 17.50
CA LEU A 123 6.99 -9.46 16.81
C LEU A 123 5.70 -8.64 16.92
N LEU A 124 5.25 -8.40 18.16
CA LEU A 124 3.96 -7.72 18.40
C LEU A 124 3.94 -6.32 17.78
N ARG A 125 5.04 -5.57 17.87
CA ARG A 125 5.14 -4.24 17.27
C ARG A 125 5.16 -4.31 15.75
N SER A 126 5.91 -5.25 15.19
CA SER A 126 6.00 -5.44 13.73
C SER A 126 4.68 -5.86 13.09
N LEU A 127 3.85 -6.63 13.83
CA LEU A 127 2.53 -7.05 13.38
C LEU A 127 1.56 -5.87 13.32
N ILE A 128 1.56 -5.04 14.36
CA ILE A 128 0.74 -3.82 14.42
C ILE A 128 1.17 -2.80 13.37
N ASP A 129 2.48 -2.67 13.14
CA ASP A 129 3.01 -1.84 12.06
C ASP A 129 2.51 -2.29 10.69
N GLY A 130 2.62 -3.60 10.41
CA GLY A 130 2.14 -4.19 9.16
C GLY A 130 0.64 -3.96 8.95
N LEU A 131 -0.17 -4.11 10.00
CA LEU A 131 -1.62 -3.85 9.94
C LEU A 131 -1.92 -2.37 9.69
N GLY A 132 -1.30 -1.47 10.44
CA GLY A 132 -1.52 -0.03 10.30
C GLY A 132 -1.12 0.48 8.91
N MET A 133 0.07 0.08 8.43
CA MET A 133 0.60 0.51 7.13
C MET A 133 -0.15 -0.14 5.97
N GLY A 134 -0.50 -1.42 6.06
CA GLY A 134 -1.27 -2.13 5.03
C GLY A 134 -2.69 -1.58 4.90
N LEU A 135 -3.38 -1.35 6.01
CA LEU A 135 -4.70 -0.70 6.00
C LEU A 135 -4.62 0.72 5.42
N GLY A 136 -3.61 1.51 5.83
CA GLY A 136 -3.36 2.84 5.26
C GLY A 136 -3.16 2.81 3.75
N PHE A 137 -2.40 1.84 3.24
CA PHE A 137 -2.24 1.61 1.81
C PHE A 137 -3.57 1.25 1.13
N THR A 138 -4.34 0.37 1.76
CA THR A 138 -5.65 -0.07 1.24
C THR A 138 -6.63 1.10 1.12
N ILE A 139 -6.80 1.95 2.14
CA ILE A 139 -7.76 3.06 1.98
C ILE A 139 -7.26 4.09 0.98
N SER A 140 -5.96 4.32 0.88
CA SER A 140 -5.40 5.21 -0.15
C SER A 140 -5.68 4.68 -1.57
N LEU A 141 -5.60 3.37 -1.80
CA LEU A 141 -6.01 2.75 -3.07
C LEU A 141 -7.52 2.88 -3.32
N ILE A 142 -8.35 2.72 -2.29
CA ILE A 142 -9.80 2.88 -2.41
C ILE A 142 -10.16 4.33 -2.78
N VAL A 143 -9.55 5.31 -2.12
CA VAL A 143 -9.78 6.73 -2.39
C VAL A 143 -9.33 7.10 -3.81
N LEU A 144 -8.11 6.69 -4.20
CA LEU A 144 -7.62 6.94 -5.56
C LEU A 144 -8.45 6.20 -6.61
N GLY A 145 -8.75 4.92 -6.38
CA GLY A 145 -9.53 4.09 -7.28
C GLY A 145 -10.94 4.61 -7.49
N SER A 146 -11.63 4.99 -6.41
CA SER A 146 -12.98 5.57 -6.50
C SER A 146 -13.00 6.90 -7.25
N ILE A 147 -12.09 7.82 -6.95
CA ILE A 147 -12.03 9.11 -7.66
C ILE A 147 -11.71 8.91 -9.15
N ARG A 148 -10.81 7.98 -9.49
CA ARG A 148 -10.48 7.66 -10.90
C ARG A 148 -11.63 6.95 -11.63
N GLU A 149 -12.35 6.06 -10.96
CA GLU A 149 -13.50 5.36 -11.53
C GLU A 149 -14.65 6.33 -11.81
N ILE A 150 -14.92 7.26 -10.87
CA ILE A 150 -15.93 8.33 -11.03
C ILE A 150 -15.59 9.24 -12.20
N LEU A 151 -14.36 9.77 -12.23
CA LEU A 151 -13.96 10.75 -13.24
C LEU A 151 -13.75 10.11 -14.62
N GLY A 152 -13.38 8.83 -14.67
CA GLY A 152 -13.13 8.12 -15.91
C GLY A 152 -14.37 7.52 -16.56
N SER A 153 -15.25 6.91 -15.76
CA SER A 153 -16.39 6.12 -16.24
C SER A 153 -17.76 6.57 -15.73
N GLY A 154 -17.82 7.52 -14.79
CA GLY A 154 -19.08 7.94 -14.16
C GLY A 154 -19.69 6.91 -13.20
N THR A 155 -18.96 5.82 -12.90
CA THR A 155 -19.41 4.72 -12.03
C THR A 155 -18.61 4.68 -10.72
N VAL A 156 -19.22 4.15 -9.66
CA VAL A 156 -18.56 3.85 -8.37
C VAL A 156 -18.84 2.41 -8.02
N PHE A 157 -17.80 1.58 -7.90
CA PHE A 157 -17.96 0.16 -7.58
C PHE A 157 -18.95 -0.55 -8.54
N GLY A 158 -18.96 -0.14 -9.81
CA GLY A 158 -19.88 -0.66 -10.83
C GLY A 158 -21.32 -0.12 -10.78
N PHE A 159 -21.66 0.79 -9.87
CA PHE A 159 -22.95 1.51 -9.90
C PHE A 159 -22.83 2.82 -10.68
N ALA A 160 -23.67 3.02 -11.70
CA ALA A 160 -23.70 4.25 -12.49
C ALA A 160 -24.31 5.40 -11.67
N LEU A 161 -23.49 6.37 -11.25
CA LEU A 161 -23.94 7.56 -10.52
C LEU A 161 -24.18 8.75 -11.46
N LEU A 162 -23.40 8.88 -12.53
CA LEU A 162 -23.68 9.80 -13.62
C LEU A 162 -24.35 9.00 -14.75
N GLY A 163 -25.57 9.37 -15.11
CA GLY A 163 -26.36 8.68 -16.15
C GLY A 163 -25.63 8.56 -17.50
N GLU A 164 -26.21 7.77 -18.41
CA GLU A 164 -25.64 7.28 -19.70
C GLU A 164 -25.04 8.33 -20.67
N GLY A 165 -25.05 9.62 -20.33
CA GLY A 165 -24.53 10.73 -21.14
C GLY A 165 -23.16 11.29 -20.73
N TYR A 166 -22.43 10.69 -19.78
CA TYR A 166 -21.07 11.16 -19.44
C TYR A 166 -20.05 10.61 -20.46
N PRO A 167 -19.36 11.46 -21.24
CA PRO A 167 -18.30 10.99 -22.12
C PRO A 167 -17.15 10.45 -21.26
N PRO A 168 -16.72 9.19 -21.46
CA PRO A 168 -15.67 8.62 -20.62
C PRO A 168 -14.39 9.43 -20.77
N PHE A 169 -13.91 10.03 -19.68
CA PHE A 169 -12.67 10.80 -19.67
C PHE A 169 -11.49 9.83 -19.62
N LEU A 170 -11.16 9.25 -20.77
CA LEU A 170 -10.14 8.21 -20.96
C LEU A 170 -8.77 8.59 -20.38
N VAL A 171 -8.45 9.90 -20.40
CA VAL A 171 -7.22 10.45 -19.84
C VAL A 171 -7.05 10.10 -18.35
N MET A 172 -8.15 9.95 -17.61
CA MET A 172 -8.12 9.58 -16.18
C MET A 172 -7.82 8.11 -15.91
N LEU A 173 -8.19 7.23 -16.85
CA LEU A 173 -7.90 5.80 -16.77
C LEU A 173 -6.44 5.50 -17.11
N LEU A 174 -5.82 6.33 -17.94
CA LEU A 174 -4.42 6.19 -18.30
C LEU A 174 -3.46 6.60 -17.15
N PRO A 175 -2.22 6.09 -17.14
CA PRO A 175 -1.19 6.46 -16.17
C PRO A 175 -1.01 7.98 -15.94
N PRO A 176 -0.97 8.87 -16.96
CA PRO A 176 -0.92 10.32 -16.76
C PRO A 176 -2.02 10.88 -15.85
N GLY A 177 -3.27 10.40 -15.97
CA GLY A 177 -4.37 10.82 -15.10
C GLY A 177 -4.16 10.40 -13.64
N ALA A 178 -3.57 9.22 -13.41
CA ALA A 178 -3.21 8.75 -12.08
C ALA A 178 -2.17 9.67 -11.40
N PHE A 179 -1.13 10.08 -12.13
CA PHE A 179 -0.11 11.00 -11.63
C PHE A 179 -0.65 12.39 -11.33
N ILE A 180 -1.50 12.95 -12.20
CA ILE A 180 -2.11 14.26 -11.99
C ILE A 180 -3.01 14.24 -10.75
N LEU A 181 -3.87 13.23 -10.63
CA LEU A 181 -4.76 13.10 -9.47
C LEU A 181 -3.98 12.92 -8.18
N LEU A 182 -2.96 12.06 -8.20
CA LEU A 182 -2.12 11.85 -7.03
C LEU A 182 -1.40 13.13 -6.60
N GLY A 183 -0.88 13.91 -7.56
CA GLY A 183 -0.28 15.22 -7.30
C GLY A 183 -1.26 16.22 -6.70
N LEU A 184 -2.50 16.26 -7.21
CA LEU A 184 -3.55 17.12 -6.67
C LEU A 184 -3.94 16.72 -5.23
N LEU A 185 -4.10 15.42 -4.97
CA LEU A 185 -4.40 14.89 -3.64
C LEU A 185 -3.25 15.13 -2.65
N LEU A 186 -2.00 14.96 -3.08
CA LEU A 186 -0.81 15.30 -2.28
C LEU A 186 -0.81 16.79 -1.92
N GLY A 187 -1.09 17.68 -2.89
CA GLY A 187 -1.19 19.11 -2.67
C GLY A 187 -2.32 19.48 -1.69
N LEU A 188 -3.50 18.88 -1.84
CA LEU A 188 -4.64 19.08 -0.94
C LEU A 188 -4.32 18.60 0.48
N MET A 189 -3.75 17.41 0.63
CA MET A 189 -3.36 16.87 1.93
C MET A 189 -2.31 17.73 2.61
N ASN A 190 -1.30 18.20 1.86
CA ASN A 190 -0.28 19.09 2.40
C ASN A 190 -0.89 20.41 2.90
N LYS A 191 -1.84 20.97 2.14
CA LYS A 191 -2.58 22.19 2.54
C LYS A 191 -3.44 21.96 3.79
N LEU A 192 -4.17 20.85 3.88
CA LEU A 192 -4.99 20.49 5.04
C LEU A 192 -4.13 20.27 6.30
N ILE A 193 -2.98 19.63 6.16
CA ILE A 193 -2.04 19.38 7.27
C ILE A 193 -1.36 20.67 7.72
N ALA A 194 -0.94 21.53 6.77
CA ALA A 194 -0.35 22.84 7.04
C ALA A 194 -1.28 23.73 7.87
N SER A 195 -2.60 23.55 7.75
CA SER A 195 -3.61 24.29 8.52
C SER A 195 -3.85 23.76 9.95
N GLY A 196 -3.30 22.59 10.33
CA GLY A 196 -3.68 21.88 11.56
C GLY A 196 -2.56 21.41 12.50
N ARG A 197 -1.32 21.19 12.03
CA ARG A 197 -0.15 20.90 12.91
C ARG A 197 1.13 21.01 12.08
N ARG A 198 2.16 21.62 12.68
CA ARG A 198 3.51 21.83 12.10
C ARG A 198 4.02 20.58 11.35
N PRO A 199 4.65 20.73 10.17
CA PRO A 199 5.11 19.62 9.35
C PRO A 199 6.14 18.78 10.12
N GLN A 200 5.73 17.59 10.55
CA GLN A 200 6.61 16.66 11.24
C GLN A 200 7.38 15.84 10.20
N ALA A 201 8.35 16.49 9.57
CA ALA A 201 9.46 15.86 8.84
C ALA A 201 10.44 15.11 9.78
N ALA A 202 9.99 14.70 10.97
CA ALA A 202 10.84 14.23 12.06
C ALA A 202 10.95 12.70 12.18
N SER A 203 10.21 11.90 11.40
CA SER A 203 10.34 10.43 11.46
C SER A 203 11.43 9.86 10.54
N PHE A 204 11.98 10.65 9.61
CA PHE A 204 13.15 10.25 8.81
C PHE A 204 14.46 10.30 9.63
N LYS A 205 14.51 11.08 10.73
CA LYS A 205 15.73 11.25 11.53
C LYS A 205 16.04 10.08 12.47
N THR A 206 15.10 9.18 12.77
CA THR A 206 15.37 8.05 13.68
C THR A 206 15.99 6.85 12.96
N GLU A 207 15.95 6.80 11.63
CA GLU A 207 16.56 5.70 10.85
C GLU A 207 17.82 6.10 10.08
N ALA A 208 18.02 7.39 9.81
CA ALA A 208 19.27 7.91 9.24
C ALA A 208 20.43 7.99 10.25
N GLY A 209 20.24 7.53 11.50
CA GLY A 209 21.24 7.56 12.57
C GLY A 209 21.95 6.23 12.84
N SER A 210 21.80 5.22 11.98
CA SER A 210 22.49 3.93 12.12
C SER A 210 23.10 3.43 10.80
N LEU A 211 23.75 4.34 10.08
CA LEU A 211 24.79 4.04 9.10
C LEU A 211 26.12 4.55 9.66
#